data_AF-A0A7S2J8U7-F1
#
_entry.id   AF-A0A7S2J8U7-F1
#
_cell.length_a   1.000
_cell.length_b   1.000
_cell.length_c   1.000
_cell.angle_alpha   90.00
_cell.angle_beta   90.00
_cell.angle_gamma   90.00
#
_symmetry.space_group_name_H-M   'P 1'
#
loop_
_entity.id
_entity.type
_entity.pdbx_description
1 polymer ?
#
loop_
_entity_poly.entity_id
_entity_poly.type
_entity_poly.pdbx_seq_one_letter_code
_entity_poly.pdbx_strand_id
1 'polypeptide(L)'
;AGRPAGPGGAMDAIRELQRQLAAAQEVSNKNRISERNCIDLVQKLVQLGQVKLIHTSSGKEWLTPEQLDREIRDVLAASGGRANVTEIPNEVGVDISHCEARIELMRKKDSSVSRIHGDLLSTQYLQGVAQEIEEALEEAGCLSVSDLSTRYNLPA
;
A
#
# COMPACT_ATOMS: atom_id res chain seq x y z
N ALA A 1 -6.07 -58.38 40.13
CA ALA A 1 -7.41 -58.67 39.57
C ALA A 1 -7.80 -57.54 38.61
N GLY A 2 -7.28 -57.55 37.39
CA GLY A 2 -7.65 -56.59 36.35
C GLY A 2 -8.71 -57.23 35.46
N ARG A 3 -9.98 -56.91 35.69
CA ARG A 3 -11.06 -57.29 34.76
C ARG A 3 -10.85 -56.50 33.46
N PRO A 4 -10.84 -57.12 32.28
CA PRO A 4 -10.82 -56.37 31.03
C PRO A 4 -12.11 -55.55 30.97
N ALA A 5 -11.97 -54.26 30.67
CA ALA A 5 -13.09 -53.36 30.43
C ALA A 5 -14.01 -54.03 29.40
N GLY A 6 -15.24 -54.35 29.80
CA GLY A 6 -16.22 -54.95 28.91
C GLY A 6 -16.53 -54.03 27.72
N PRO A 7 -17.07 -54.57 26.61
CA PRO A 7 -17.33 -53.81 25.37
C PRO A 7 -18.22 -52.56 25.53
N GLY A 8 -18.88 -52.39 26.68
CA GLY A 8 -19.61 -51.17 27.04
C GLY A 8 -18.71 -49.96 27.34
N GLY A 9 -17.56 -50.14 27.98
CA GLY A 9 -16.68 -49.01 28.35
C GLY A 9 -15.98 -48.35 27.16
N ALA A 10 -15.63 -49.14 26.14
CA ALA A 10 -15.11 -48.61 24.88
C ALA A 10 -16.20 -47.84 24.12
N MET A 11 -17.44 -48.31 24.16
CA MET A 11 -18.55 -47.65 23.47
C MET A 11 -18.98 -46.35 24.17
N ASP A 12 -18.89 -46.29 25.49
CA ASP A 12 -19.14 -45.06 26.25
C ASP A 12 -18.02 -44.02 26.04
N ALA A 13 -16.76 -44.45 25.92
CA ALA A 13 -15.67 -43.57 25.56
C ALA A 13 -15.83 -42.99 24.13
N ILE A 14 -16.30 -43.80 23.18
CA ILE A 14 -16.59 -43.34 21.81
C ILE A 14 -17.72 -42.29 21.81
N ARG A 15 -18.79 -42.50 22.59
CA ARG A 15 -19.89 -41.52 22.71
C ARG A 15 -19.43 -40.20 23.32
N GLU A 16 -18.59 -40.26 24.34
CA GLU A 16 -18.04 -39.06 24.97
C GLU A 16 -17.12 -38.30 24.00
N LEU A 17 -16.26 -39.00 23.26
CA LEU A 17 -15.45 -38.39 22.20
C LEU A 17 -16.31 -37.78 21.08
N GLN A 18 -17.40 -38.43 20.67
CA GLN A 18 -18.34 -37.87 19.69
C GLN A 18 -19.00 -36.59 20.21
N ARG A 19 -19.38 -36.55 21.49
CA ARG A 19 -19.95 -35.36 22.12
C ARG A 19 -18.94 -34.22 22.20
N GLN A 20 -17.69 -34.52 22.55
CA GLN A 20 -16.60 -33.53 22.57
C GLN A 20 -16.27 -33.01 21.17
N LEU A 21 -16.25 -33.89 20.17
CA LEU A 21 -16.05 -33.50 18.77
C LEU A 21 -17.19 -32.60 18.27
N ALA A 22 -18.45 -32.96 18.54
CA ALA A 22 -19.61 -32.16 18.17
C ALA A 22 -19.55 -30.77 18.81
N ALA A 23 -19.24 -30.69 20.11
CA ALA A 23 -19.06 -29.42 20.81
C ALA A 23 -17.89 -28.59 20.23
N ALA A 24 -16.76 -29.22 19.91
CA ALA A 24 -15.61 -28.54 19.31
C ALA A 24 -15.91 -28.01 17.89
N GLN A 25 -16.65 -28.76 17.09
CA GLN A 25 -17.07 -28.36 15.74
C GLN A 25 -18.10 -27.21 15.78
N GLU A 26 -18.98 -27.18 16.78
CA GLU A 26 -19.97 -26.12 16.98
C GLU A 26 -19.32 -24.80 17.46
N VAL A 27 -18.24 -24.88 18.23
CA VAL A 27 -17.44 -23.71 18.65
C VAL A 27 -16.61 -23.16 17.47
N SER A 28 -16.12 -24.02 16.57
CA SER A 28 -15.25 -23.63 15.44
C SER A 28 -15.91 -22.71 14.40
N ASN A 29 -17.24 -22.59 14.39
CA ASN A 29 -17.95 -21.83 13.35
C ASN A 29 -18.56 -20.48 13.80
N LYS A 30 -18.47 -20.10 15.08
CA LYS A 30 -19.17 -18.90 15.59
C LYS A 30 -18.54 -17.56 15.18
N ASN A 31 -17.26 -17.54 14.79
CA ASN A 31 -16.53 -16.32 14.42
C ASN A 31 -16.02 -16.32 12.97
N ARG A 32 -16.55 -17.20 12.10
CA ARG A 32 -16.18 -17.17 10.68
C ARG A 32 -17.07 -16.16 9.96
N ILE A 33 -16.56 -14.93 9.85
CA ILE A 33 -17.15 -13.94 8.96
C ILE A 33 -16.95 -14.46 7.53
N SER A 34 -18.05 -14.69 6.80
CA SER A 34 -17.96 -15.00 5.38
C SER A 34 -17.39 -13.79 4.63
N GLU A 35 -16.71 -14.01 3.52
CA GLU A 35 -16.12 -12.93 2.71
C GLU A 35 -17.16 -11.84 2.38
N ARG A 36 -18.39 -12.23 2.05
CA ARG A 36 -19.53 -11.31 1.83
C ARG A 36 -19.85 -10.47 3.06
N ASN A 37 -19.94 -11.09 4.24
CA ASN A 37 -20.22 -10.37 5.47
C ASN A 37 -19.06 -9.43 5.84
N CYS A 38 -17.82 -9.78 5.53
CA CYS A 38 -16.65 -8.91 5.72
C CYS A 38 -16.78 -7.66 4.82
N ILE A 39 -17.17 -7.86 3.57
CA ILE A 39 -17.34 -6.75 2.61
C ILE A 39 -18.42 -5.78 3.10
N ASP A 40 -19.57 -6.31 3.51
CA ASP A 40 -20.69 -5.51 4.00
C ASP A 40 -20.33 -4.73 5.28
N LEU A 41 -19.55 -5.34 6.18
CA LEU A 41 -19.08 -4.67 7.39
C LEU A 41 -18.13 -3.52 7.08
N VAL A 42 -17.18 -3.72 6.16
CA VAL A 42 -16.26 -2.65 5.76
C VAL A 42 -17.00 -1.53 5.03
N GLN A 43 -17.94 -1.86 4.13
CA GLN A 43 -18.78 -0.84 3.49
C GLN A 43 -19.59 -0.04 4.51
N LYS A 44 -20.14 -0.69 5.55
CA LYS A 44 -20.81 0.01 6.65
C LYS A 44 -19.86 0.92 7.42
N LEU A 45 -18.63 0.50 7.69
CA LEU A 45 -17.62 1.34 8.34
C LEU A 45 -17.25 2.57 7.51
N VAL A 46 -17.17 2.42 6.18
CA VAL A 46 -16.95 3.52 5.24
C VAL A 46 -18.16 4.47 5.21
N GLN A 47 -19.39 3.95 5.16
CA GLN A 47 -20.61 4.76 5.22
C GLN A 47 -20.74 5.56 6.51
N LEU A 48 -20.36 4.95 7.65
CA LEU A 48 -20.34 5.62 8.95
C LEU A 48 -19.19 6.64 9.08
N GLY A 49 -18.33 6.76 8.05
CA GLY A 49 -17.20 7.69 8.03
C GLY A 49 -16.07 7.33 9.00
N GLN A 50 -16.08 6.11 9.55
CA GLN A 50 -15.09 5.67 10.53
C GLN A 50 -13.77 5.28 9.88
N VAL A 51 -13.79 4.89 8.60
CA VAL A 51 -12.61 4.50 7.83
C VAL A 51 -12.69 5.13 6.43
N LYS A 52 -11.58 5.70 5.97
CA LYS A 52 -11.43 6.17 4.59
C LYS A 52 -10.66 5.11 3.81
N LEU A 53 -11.28 4.54 2.79
CA LEU A 53 -10.66 3.52 1.92
C LEU A 53 -10.70 4.00 0.47
N ILE A 54 -9.65 3.67 -0.25
CA ILE A 54 -9.48 3.91 -1.69
C ILE A 54 -9.55 2.54 -2.37
N HIS A 55 -10.21 2.46 -3.51
CA HIS A 55 -10.29 1.20 -4.25
C HIS A 55 -9.12 1.12 -5.23
N THR A 56 -8.57 -0.08 -5.42
CA THR A 56 -7.64 -0.34 -6.52
C THR A 56 -8.36 -0.24 -7.86
N SER A 57 -7.60 -0.07 -8.95
CA SER A 57 -8.12 0.01 -10.33
C SER A 57 -8.98 -1.21 -10.71
N SER A 58 -8.74 -2.38 -10.10
CA SER A 58 -9.54 -3.59 -10.27
C SER A 58 -10.82 -3.64 -9.42
N GLY A 59 -10.98 -2.73 -8.45
CA GLY A 59 -12.14 -2.67 -7.53
C GLY A 59 -12.21 -3.82 -6.53
N LYS A 60 -11.18 -4.66 -6.45
CA LYS A 60 -11.13 -5.86 -5.60
C LYS A 60 -10.45 -5.63 -4.26
N GLU A 61 -9.60 -4.61 -4.19
CA GLU A 61 -8.78 -4.36 -3.01
C GLU A 61 -9.00 -2.95 -2.50
N TRP A 62 -8.80 -2.81 -1.19
CA TRP A 62 -8.91 -1.55 -0.49
C TRP A 62 -7.56 -1.12 0.03
N LEU A 63 -7.25 0.13 -0.22
CA LEU A 63 -6.04 0.77 0.25
C LEU A 63 -6.39 1.90 1.20
N THR A 64 -5.66 2.01 2.31
CA THR A 64 -5.79 3.20 3.15
C THR A 64 -5.05 4.38 2.51
N PRO A 65 -5.56 5.60 2.69
CA PRO A 65 -4.83 6.84 2.50
C PRO A 65 -3.35 6.79 2.87
N GLU A 66 -3.03 6.33 4.08
CA GLU A 66 -1.68 6.35 4.62
C GLU A 66 -0.76 5.32 3.94
N GLN A 67 -1.35 4.21 3.50
CA GLN A 67 -0.63 3.18 2.75
C GLN A 67 -0.30 3.69 1.34
N LEU A 68 -1.24 4.37 0.68
CA LEU A 68 -1.00 5.00 -0.62
C LEU A 68 0.17 6.01 -0.56
N ASP A 69 0.25 6.81 0.51
CA ASP A 69 1.35 7.77 0.71
C ASP A 69 2.72 7.11 0.84
N ARG A 70 2.74 5.88 1.36
CA ARG A 70 3.95 5.09 1.51
C ARG A 70 4.35 4.47 0.19
N GLU A 71 3.41 3.84 -0.51
CA GLU A 71 3.67 3.20 -1.79
C GLU A 71 4.14 4.21 -2.85
N ILE A 72 3.54 5.40 -2.91
CA ILE A 72 4.02 6.47 -3.80
C ILE A 72 5.48 6.85 -3.48
N ARG A 73 5.85 6.89 -2.19
CA ARG A 73 7.23 7.19 -1.77
C ARG A 73 8.20 6.06 -2.09
N ASP A 74 7.76 4.82 -1.92
CA ASP A 74 8.57 3.64 -2.21
C ASP A 74 8.84 3.53 -3.71
N VAL A 75 7.83 3.77 -4.56
CA VAL A 75 7.98 3.87 -6.02
C VAL A 75 8.93 5.00 -6.41
N LEU A 76 8.79 6.17 -5.80
CA LEU A 76 9.67 7.31 -6.05
C LEU A 76 11.13 7.00 -5.66
N ALA A 77 11.34 6.32 -4.53
CA ALA A 77 12.67 5.90 -4.09
C ALA A 77 13.25 4.80 -5.00
N ALA A 78 12.45 3.82 -5.41
CA ALA A 78 12.85 2.76 -6.34
C ALA A 78 13.23 3.31 -7.73
N SER A 79 12.56 4.38 -8.17
CA SER A 79 12.86 5.09 -9.42
C SER A 79 14.07 6.03 -9.34
N GLY A 80 14.83 6.02 -8.24
CA GLY A 80 16.00 6.89 -8.07
C GLY A 80 15.65 8.36 -7.80
N GLY A 81 14.42 8.63 -7.34
CA GLY A 81 13.97 9.97 -6.94
C GLY A 81 13.28 10.79 -8.03
N ARG A 82 13.08 10.25 -9.24
CA ARG A 82 12.22 10.81 -10.30
C ARG A 82 11.29 9.74 -10.84
N ALA A 83 9.99 9.95 -10.78
CA ALA A 83 8.98 9.02 -11.29
C ALA A 83 7.87 9.77 -12.04
N ASN A 84 7.36 9.23 -13.14
CA ASN A 84 6.28 9.88 -13.88
C ASN A 84 4.93 9.63 -13.19
N VAL A 85 4.11 10.68 -13.04
CA VAL A 85 2.81 10.61 -12.38
C VAL A 85 1.83 9.67 -13.10
N THR A 86 2.01 9.38 -14.39
CA THR A 86 1.19 8.39 -15.12
C THR A 86 1.66 6.95 -14.92
N GLU A 87 2.92 6.73 -14.54
CA GLU A 87 3.47 5.39 -14.30
C GLU A 87 3.23 4.93 -12.86
N ILE A 88 3.25 5.86 -11.89
CA ILE A 88 3.00 5.56 -10.47
C ILE A 88 1.68 4.78 -10.24
N PRO A 89 0.53 5.16 -10.84
CA PRO A 89 -0.72 4.41 -10.71
C PRO A 89 -0.63 2.96 -11.20
N ASN A 90 0.19 2.69 -12.23
CA ASN A 90 0.38 1.33 -12.76
C ASN A 90 1.19 0.46 -11.80
N GLU A 91 2.22 1.02 -11.17
CA GLU A 91 3.03 0.30 -10.18
C GLU A 91 2.30 0.07 -8.86
N VAL A 92 1.50 1.06 -8.43
CA VAL A 92 0.70 1.00 -7.20
C VAL A 92 -0.63 0.24 -7.40
N GLY A 93 -1.10 0.11 -8.64
CA GLY A 93 -2.36 -0.57 -8.97
C GLY A 93 -3.63 0.21 -8.60
N VAL A 94 -3.53 1.53 -8.41
CA VAL A 94 -4.64 2.42 -7.99
C VAL A 94 -5.05 3.34 -9.14
N ASP A 95 -6.29 3.82 -9.14
CA ASP A 95 -6.75 4.80 -10.14
C ASP A 95 -5.95 6.10 -10.10
N ILE A 96 -5.63 6.64 -11.29
CA ILE A 96 -4.85 7.87 -11.43
C ILE A 96 -5.46 9.06 -10.68
N SER A 97 -6.80 9.15 -10.63
CA SER A 97 -7.49 10.25 -9.95
C SER A 97 -7.22 10.25 -8.44
N HIS A 98 -7.17 9.06 -7.84
CA HIS A 98 -6.87 8.90 -6.42
C HIS A 98 -5.39 9.13 -6.12
N CYS A 99 -4.49 8.68 -6.99
CA CYS A 99 -3.06 8.97 -6.90
C CYS A 99 -2.77 10.47 -7.01
N GLU A 100 -3.30 11.16 -8.02
CA GLU A 100 -3.09 12.60 -8.22
C GLU A 100 -3.62 13.43 -7.05
N ALA A 101 -4.85 13.15 -6.61
CA ALA A 101 -5.43 13.81 -5.45
C ALA A 101 -4.55 13.59 -4.21
N ARG A 102 -3.91 12.41 -4.09
CA ARG A 102 -3.02 12.14 -2.98
C ARG A 102 -1.70 12.89 -3.09
N ILE A 103 -1.07 12.88 -4.26
CA ILE A 103 0.18 13.58 -4.52
C ILE A 103 0.03 15.06 -4.17
N GLU A 104 -1.08 15.70 -4.53
CA GLU A 104 -1.32 17.10 -4.17
C GLU A 104 -1.48 17.33 -2.65
N LEU A 105 -2.08 16.39 -1.92
CA LEU A 105 -2.15 16.44 -0.45
C LEU A 105 -0.77 16.25 0.18
N MET A 106 0.01 15.29 -0.33
CA MET A 106 1.38 15.03 0.14
C MET A 106 2.25 16.28 -0.06
N ARG A 107 2.21 16.89 -1.24
CA ARG A 107 2.94 18.13 -1.56
C ARG A 107 2.59 19.30 -0.63
N LYS A 108 1.33 19.38 -0.19
CA LYS A 108 0.89 20.42 0.76
C LYS A 108 1.35 20.16 2.19
N LYS A 109 1.43 18.89 2.58
CA LYS A 109 1.79 18.48 3.95
C LYS A 109 3.31 18.38 4.14
N ASP A 110 4.03 18.00 3.10
CA ASP A 110 5.44 17.65 3.13
C ASP A 110 6.13 18.20 1.88
N SER A 111 7.16 19.02 2.08
CA SER A 111 7.94 19.65 1.00
C SER A 111 9.05 18.74 0.45
N SER A 112 9.08 17.48 0.86
CA SER A 112 10.04 16.46 0.37
C SER A 112 9.78 15.99 -1.06
N VAL A 113 8.63 16.33 -1.65
CA VAL A 113 8.23 15.89 -2.99
C VAL A 113 7.70 17.07 -3.79
N SER A 114 8.17 17.21 -5.02
CA SER A 114 7.75 18.25 -5.96
C SER A 114 7.22 17.64 -7.25
N ARG A 115 6.25 18.30 -7.89
CA ARG A 115 5.68 17.88 -9.18
C ARG A 115 6.08 18.88 -10.26
N ILE A 116 6.77 18.42 -11.30
CA ILE A 116 7.23 19.25 -12.42
C ILE A 116 6.88 18.54 -13.74
N HIS A 117 6.10 19.20 -14.60
CA HIS A 117 5.77 18.74 -15.96
C HIS A 117 5.22 17.30 -16.08
N GLY A 118 4.53 16.80 -15.05
CA GLY A 118 4.00 15.43 -15.02
C GLY A 118 4.94 14.42 -14.36
N ASP A 119 6.14 14.84 -13.93
CA ASP A 119 7.04 14.03 -13.11
C ASP A 119 6.95 14.42 -11.64
N LEU A 120 7.10 13.43 -10.78
CA LEU A 120 7.26 13.55 -9.35
C LEU A 120 8.74 13.41 -9.02
N LEU A 121 9.28 14.39 -8.30
CA LEU A 121 10.71 14.50 -7.97
C LEU A 121 10.87 14.58 -6.45
N SER A 122 11.80 13.80 -5.92
CA SER A 122 12.19 13.91 -4.51
C SER A 122 13.14 15.09 -4.31
N THR A 123 13.09 15.71 -3.14
CA THR A 123 14.02 16.80 -2.79
C THR A 123 15.47 16.32 -2.77
N GLN A 124 15.71 15.05 -2.41
CA GLN A 124 17.04 14.45 -2.44
C GLN A 124 17.61 14.37 -3.87
N TYR A 125 16.76 14.00 -4.84
CA TYR A 125 17.15 13.99 -6.25
C TYR A 125 17.49 15.40 -6.73
N LEU A 126 16.65 16.39 -6.40
CA LEU A 126 16.92 17.79 -6.76
C LEU A 126 18.20 18.34 -6.12
N GLN A 127 18.50 17.96 -4.88
CA GLN A 127 19.75 18.32 -4.21
C GLN A 127 20.96 17.68 -4.89
N GLY A 128 20.88 16.41 -5.28
CA GLY A 128 21.94 15.73 -6.02
C GLY A 128 22.20 16.41 -7.37
N VAL A 129 21.15 16.70 -8.14
CA VAL A 129 21.26 17.43 -9.40
C VAL A 129 21.85 18.83 -9.18
N ALA A 130 21.42 19.56 -8.15
CA ALA A 130 21.96 20.88 -7.84
C ALA A 130 23.46 20.81 -7.50
N GLN A 131 23.88 19.81 -6.74
CA GLN A 131 25.28 19.59 -6.40
C GLN A 131 26.11 19.25 -7.65
N GLU A 132 25.63 18.35 -8.52
CA GLU A 132 26.33 18.02 -9.77
C GLU A 132 26.48 19.26 -10.67
N ILE A 133 25.47 20.12 -10.72
CA ILE A 133 25.52 21.37 -11.49
C ILE A 133 26.54 22.33 -10.87
N GLU A 134 26.59 22.42 -9.54
CA GLU A 134 27.55 23.26 -8.82
C GLU A 134 28.99 22.79 -9.07
N GLU A 135 29.25 21.49 -8.96
CA GLU A 135 30.57 20.88 -9.26
C GLU A 135 30.97 21.12 -10.73
N ALA A 136 30.04 20.92 -11.67
CA ALA A 136 30.29 21.19 -13.09
C ALA A 136 30.53 22.67 -13.38
N LEU A 137 29.89 23.57 -12.63
CA LEU A 137 30.08 25.02 -12.75
C LEU A 137 31.44 25.43 -12.21
N GLU A 138 31.89 24.83 -11.11
CA GLU A 138 33.20 25.07 -10.51
C GLU A 138 34.33 24.58 -11.45
N GLU A 139 34.14 23.45 -12.13
CA GLU A 139 35.13 22.91 -13.08
C GLU A 139 35.17 23.69 -14.41
N ALA A 140 34.01 24.04 -14.98
CA ALA A 140 33.92 24.69 -16.29
C ALA A 140 33.97 26.24 -16.24
N GLY A 141 33.72 26.84 -15.07
CA GLY A 141 33.63 28.29 -14.84
C GLY A 141 32.38 28.97 -15.42
N CYS A 142 31.72 28.37 -16.42
CA CYS A 142 30.42 28.80 -16.93
C CYS A 142 29.65 27.60 -17.52
N LEU A 143 28.33 27.60 -17.36
CA LEU A 143 27.44 26.59 -17.91
C LEU A 143 26.26 27.27 -18.61
N SER A 144 25.85 26.73 -19.76
CA SER A 144 24.65 27.17 -20.46
C SER A 144 23.41 26.53 -19.83
N VAL A 145 22.40 27.35 -19.53
CA VAL A 145 21.11 26.87 -19.01
C VAL A 145 20.43 25.91 -19.99
N SER A 146 20.64 26.11 -21.31
CA SER A 146 20.13 25.23 -22.36
C SER A 146 20.72 23.81 -22.28
N ASP A 147 22.01 23.70 -21.95
CA ASP A 147 22.70 22.40 -21.83
C ASP A 147 22.24 21.65 -20.58
N LEU A 148 21.99 22.39 -19.48
CA LEU A 148 21.46 21.84 -18.24
C LEU A 148 20.01 21.37 -18.38
N SER A 149 19.16 22.16 -19.05
CA SER A 149 17.79 21.78 -19.35
C SER A 149 17.72 20.50 -20.19
N THR A 150 18.61 20.37 -21.19
CA THR A 150 18.69 19.17 -22.04
C THR A 150 19.20 17.95 -21.27
N ARG A 151 20.23 18.11 -20.42
CA ARG A 151 20.82 17.00 -19.65
C ARG A 151 19.89 16.46 -18.57
N TYR A 152 19.24 17.34 -17.81
CA TYR A 152 18.40 16.95 -16.68
C TYR A 152 16.91 16.88 -17.04
N ASN A 153 16.57 17.14 -18.30
CA ASN A 153 15.20 17.18 -18.81
C ASN A 153 14.31 18.06 -17.90
N LEU A 154 14.87 19.20 -17.51
CA LEU A 154 14.23 20.26 -16.73
C LEU A 154 13.64 21.27 -17.71
N PRO A 155 12.48 21.89 -17.41
CA PRO A 155 11.94 22.93 -18.29
C PRO A 155 12.95 24.08 -18.45
N ALA A 156 13.20 24.47 -19.71
CA ALA A 156 14.04 25.59 -20.10
C ALA A 156 13.37 26.94 -19.81
#